data_AF-A0A494ZZE3-F1
#
_entry.id   AF-A0A494ZZE3-F1
#
_cell.length_a   1.000
_cell.length_b   1.000
_cell.length_c   1.000
_cell.angle_alpha   90.00
_cell.angle_beta   90.00
_cell.angle_gamma   90.00
#
_symmetry.space_group_name_H-M   'P 1'
#
loop_
_entity.id
_entity.type
_entity.pdbx_description
1 polymer ?
#
loop_
_entity_poly.entity_id
_entity_poly.type
_entity_poly.pdbx_seq_one_letter_code
_entity_poly.pdbx_strand_id
1 'polypeptide(L)'
;MHVEFMKEAYGLLYEIENLLREEIETIMIRKYGIGWMIKAPTLNKYKPLVKRDIHEFYLHELISLASSYDCINSSSASTLKKLRNITSIRNKIAHSKPIQQEEFYLLQEVYHELKGIFSHEQILV
;
A
#
# COMPACT_ATOMS: atom_id res chain seq x y z
N MET A 1 -18.75 -18.93 12.02
CA MET A 1 -18.51 -18.87 10.55
C MET A 1 -18.32 -17.44 10.06
N HIS A 2 -19.22 -16.49 10.35
CA HIS A 2 -19.06 -15.09 9.90
C HIS A 2 -17.91 -14.31 10.58
N VAL A 3 -17.58 -14.64 11.83
CA VAL A 3 -16.54 -13.94 12.61
C VAL A 3 -15.13 -14.28 12.12
N GLU A 4 -14.84 -15.55 11.83
CA GLU A 4 -13.52 -15.97 11.32
C GLU A 4 -13.23 -15.35 9.95
N PHE A 5 -14.22 -15.35 9.05
CA PHE A 5 -14.10 -14.68 7.75
C PHE A 5 -13.78 -13.18 7.88
N MET A 6 -14.43 -12.47 8.81
CA MET A 6 -14.13 -11.05 9.06
C MET A 6 -12.74 -10.84 9.68
N LYS A 7 -12.29 -11.75 10.55
CA LYS A 7 -10.94 -11.72 11.13
C LYS A 7 -9.88 -11.92 10.04
N GLU A 8 -10.08 -12.89 9.16
CA GLU A 8 -9.18 -13.15 8.03
C GLU A 8 -9.07 -11.93 7.12
N ALA A 9 -10.20 -11.29 6.80
CA ALA A 9 -10.20 -10.09 5.98
C ALA A 9 -9.49 -8.90 6.63
N TYR A 10 -9.68 -8.71 7.95
CA TYR A 10 -8.95 -7.71 8.70
C TYR A 10 -7.44 -7.99 8.67
N GLY A 11 -7.04 -9.24 8.94
CA GLY A 11 -5.63 -9.64 8.88
C GLY A 11 -5.03 -9.41 7.50
N LEU A 12 -5.74 -9.79 6.44
CA LEU A 12 -5.28 -9.61 5.07
C LEU A 12 -5.12 -8.13 4.69
N LEU A 13 -6.07 -7.28 5.09
CA LEU A 13 -5.97 -5.84 4.90
C LEU A 13 -4.77 -5.24 5.64
N TYR A 14 -4.53 -5.67 6.88
CA TYR A 14 -3.38 -5.23 7.66
C TYR A 14 -2.06 -5.59 6.98
N GLU A 15 -1.94 -6.81 6.47
CA GLU A 15 -0.78 -7.26 5.70
C GLU A 15 -0.58 -6.43 4.42
N ILE A 16 -1.65 -6.11 3.68
CA ILE A 16 -1.58 -5.25 2.48
C ILE A 16 -1.05 -3.85 2.84
N GLU A 17 -1.53 -3.25 3.93
CA GLU A 17 -1.05 -1.93 4.38
C GLU A 17 0.45 -1.97 4.73
N ASN A 18 0.91 -3.04 5.38
CA ASN A 18 2.33 -3.20 5.73
C ASN A 18 3.22 -3.45 4.51
N LEU A 19 2.83 -4.35 3.62
CA LEU A 19 3.56 -4.60 2.37
C LEU A 19 3.67 -3.33 1.54
N LEU A 20 2.57 -2.60 1.35
CA LEU A 20 2.61 -1.35 0.59
C LEU A 20 3.56 -0.32 1.23
N ARG A 21 3.60 -0.26 2.56
CA ARG A 21 4.48 0.64 3.29
C ARG A 21 5.95 0.29 3.09
N GLU A 22 6.30 -0.98 3.26
CA GLU A 22 7.66 -1.50 3.06
C GLU A 22 8.14 -1.28 1.62
N GLU A 23 7.25 -1.44 0.64
CA GLU A 23 7.57 -1.30 -0.78
C GLU A 23 7.87 0.17 -1.10
N ILE A 24 7.00 1.08 -0.67
CA ILE A 24 7.20 2.51 -0.83
C ILE A 24 8.52 2.91 -0.17
N GLU A 25 8.75 2.49 1.07
CA GLU A 25 9.97 2.84 1.80
C GLU A 25 11.22 2.32 1.08
N THR A 26 11.22 1.06 0.63
CA THR A 26 12.33 0.43 -0.09
C THR A 26 12.64 1.18 -1.39
N ILE A 27 11.63 1.43 -2.23
CA ILE A 27 11.79 2.15 -3.49
C ILE A 27 12.30 3.58 -3.24
N MET A 28 11.75 4.26 -2.24
CA MET A 28 12.13 5.64 -1.93
C MET A 28 13.54 5.75 -1.35
N ILE A 29 13.94 4.82 -0.47
CA ILE A 29 15.32 4.72 0.03
C ILE A 29 16.27 4.44 -1.13
N ARG A 30 15.94 3.52 -2.04
CA ARG A 30 16.77 3.21 -3.20
C ARG A 30 16.93 4.42 -4.14
N LYS A 31 15.87 5.20 -4.33
CA LYS A 31 15.87 6.35 -5.26
C LYS A 31 16.47 7.63 -4.67
N TYR A 32 16.23 7.92 -3.40
CA TYR A 32 16.55 9.20 -2.76
C TYR A 32 17.48 9.07 -1.53
N GLY A 33 17.79 7.85 -1.12
CA GLY A 33 18.63 7.53 0.05
C GLY A 33 17.88 7.62 1.39
N ILE A 34 18.61 7.30 2.47
CA ILE A 34 18.11 7.47 3.85
C ILE A 34 17.72 8.96 4.06
N GLY A 35 16.58 9.18 4.73
CA GLY A 35 15.99 10.51 4.90
C GLY A 35 15.19 10.99 3.68
N TRP A 36 14.74 10.07 2.81
CA TRP A 36 13.95 10.39 1.62
C TRP A 36 12.68 11.20 1.93
N MET A 37 12.08 11.04 3.12
CA MET A 37 10.88 11.79 3.53
C MET A 37 11.09 13.32 3.49
N ILE A 38 12.33 13.78 3.69
CA ILE A 38 12.70 15.20 3.57
C ILE A 38 13.21 15.49 2.15
N LYS A 39 14.12 14.66 1.64
CA LYS A 39 14.82 14.90 0.36
C LYS A 39 13.87 14.84 -0.85
N ALA A 40 12.98 13.86 -0.90
CA ALA A 40 12.15 13.61 -2.08
C ALA A 40 11.15 14.75 -2.34
N PRO A 41 10.47 15.33 -1.33
CA PRO A 41 9.67 16.55 -1.52
C PRO A 41 10.49 17.80 -1.88
N THR A 42 11.72 17.95 -1.34
CA THR A 42 12.59 19.09 -1.71
C THR A 42 12.98 19.05 -3.18
N LEU A 43 13.26 17.85 -3.71
CA LEU A 43 13.60 17.63 -5.12
C LEU A 43 12.37 17.70 -6.03
N ASN A 44 11.19 17.34 -5.52
CA ASN A 44 9.93 17.36 -6.25
C ASN A 44 8.96 18.38 -5.64
N LYS A 45 9.17 19.67 -5.94
CA LYS A 45 8.47 20.83 -5.35
C LYS A 45 6.93 20.78 -5.32
N TYR A 46 6.30 19.88 -6.07
CA TYR A 46 4.84 19.73 -6.17
C TYR A 46 4.29 18.43 -5.55
N LYS A 47 5.15 17.60 -4.94
CA LYS A 47 4.75 16.34 -4.31
C LYS A 47 4.50 16.56 -2.81
N PRO A 48 3.56 15.81 -2.21
CA PRO A 48 3.16 16.02 -0.83
C PRO A 48 4.36 15.91 0.11
N LEU A 49 4.48 16.91 1.00
CA LEU A 49 5.46 16.88 2.09
C LEU A 49 5.06 15.77 3.06
N VAL A 50 5.94 14.79 3.22
CA VAL A 50 5.81 13.74 4.24
C VAL A 50 6.23 14.37 5.57
N LYS A 51 5.26 14.98 6.26
CA LYS A 51 5.46 15.66 7.56
C LYS A 51 5.38 14.72 8.76
N ARG A 52 4.94 13.49 8.54
CA ARG A 52 4.72 12.44 9.54
C ARG A 52 5.40 11.17 9.06
N ASP A 53 5.73 10.28 9.99
CA ASP A 53 6.35 9.00 9.68
C ASP A 53 5.43 8.17 8.75
N ILE A 54 6.01 7.47 7.77
CA ILE A 54 5.25 6.59 6.87
C ILE A 54 4.56 5.45 7.62
N HIS A 55 5.07 5.05 8.79
CA HIS A 55 4.43 4.08 9.69
C HIS A 55 3.08 4.57 10.25
N GLU A 56 2.82 5.87 10.24
CA GLU A 56 1.54 6.45 10.66
C GLU A 56 0.52 6.60 9.52
N PHE A 57 0.93 6.32 8.29
CA PHE A 57 0.08 6.56 7.13
C PHE A 57 -1.03 5.52 7.04
N TYR A 58 -2.25 6.00 6.83
CA TYR A 58 -3.38 5.17 6.45
C TYR A 58 -3.28 4.73 4.97
N LEU A 59 -3.98 3.65 4.61
CA LEU A 59 -4.00 3.13 3.23
C LEU A 59 -4.19 4.20 2.14
N HIS A 60 -5.13 5.12 2.31
CA HIS A 60 -5.37 6.17 1.30
C HIS A 60 -4.19 7.15 1.17
N GLU A 61 -3.45 7.39 2.25
CA GLU A 61 -2.24 8.21 2.25
C GLU A 61 -1.08 7.48 1.56
N LEU A 62 -0.92 6.17 1.83
CA LEU A 62 0.05 5.32 1.13
C LEU A 62 -0.22 5.27 -0.38
N ILE A 63 -1.48 5.10 -0.79
CA ILE A 63 -1.89 5.11 -2.20
C ILE A 63 -1.63 6.47 -2.84
N SER A 64 -1.95 7.56 -2.14
CA SER A 64 -1.71 8.92 -2.63
C SER A 64 -0.20 9.16 -2.82
N LEU A 65 0.61 8.72 -1.88
CA LEU A 65 2.07 8.81 -1.94
C LEU A 65 2.62 8.01 -3.13
N ALA A 66 2.24 6.73 -3.25
CA ALA A 66 2.67 5.87 -4.35
C ALA A 66 2.25 6.42 -5.72
N SER A 67 1.05 7.00 -5.82
CA SER A 67 0.57 7.64 -7.05
C SER A 67 1.32 8.95 -7.37
N SER A 68 1.89 9.62 -6.37
CA SER A 68 2.57 10.90 -6.53
C SER A 68 3.99 10.73 -7.07
N TYR A 69 4.67 9.61 -6.81
CA TYR A 69 6.07 9.39 -7.16
C TYR A 69 6.22 8.44 -8.36
N ASP A 70 6.80 8.92 -9.45
CA ASP A 70 6.90 8.17 -10.71
C ASP A 70 7.74 6.89 -10.59
N CYS A 71 8.73 6.89 -9.68
CA CYS A 71 9.52 5.71 -9.34
C CYS A 71 8.69 4.57 -8.72
N ILE A 72 7.47 4.85 -8.28
CA ILE A 72 6.52 3.86 -7.75
C ILE A 72 5.40 3.63 -8.76
N ASN A 73 4.79 4.71 -9.28
CA ASN A 73 3.62 4.64 -10.17
C ASN A 73 3.90 3.92 -11.51
N SER A 74 5.11 4.05 -12.06
CA SER A 74 5.44 3.50 -13.39
C SER A 74 5.46 1.97 -13.44
N SER A 75 5.80 1.29 -12.35
CA SER A 75 5.84 -0.18 -12.27
C SER A 75 4.53 -0.80 -11.77
N SER A 76 3.63 -0.01 -11.16
CA SER A 76 2.53 -0.54 -10.34
C SER A 76 1.14 0.03 -10.69
N ALA A 77 0.96 0.69 -11.85
CA ALA A 77 -0.28 1.39 -12.18
C ALA A 77 -1.56 0.53 -12.09
N SER A 78 -1.52 -0.75 -12.49
CA SER A 78 -2.63 -1.70 -12.35
C SER A 78 -2.94 -2.01 -10.89
N THR A 79 -1.90 -2.27 -10.10
CA THR A 79 -2.01 -2.57 -8.66
C THR A 79 -2.50 -1.36 -7.88
N LEU A 80 -2.05 -0.14 -8.22
CA LEU A 80 -2.56 1.11 -7.64
C LEU A 80 -4.06 1.32 -7.88
N LYS A 81 -4.57 0.92 -9.05
CA LYS A 81 -6.01 0.96 -9.33
C LYS A 81 -6.78 -0.01 -8.42
N LYS A 82 -6.27 -1.22 -8.21
CA LYS A 82 -6.88 -2.20 -7.29
C LYS A 82 -6.80 -1.73 -5.84
N LEU A 83 -5.67 -1.17 -5.42
CA LEU A 83 -5.49 -0.56 -4.11
C LEU A 83 -6.50 0.56 -3.84
N ARG A 84 -6.81 1.41 -4.83
CA ARG A 84 -7.87 2.41 -4.71
C ARG A 84 -9.24 1.77 -4.46
N ASN A 85 -9.54 0.65 -5.10
CA ASN A 85 -10.84 -0.03 -4.96
C ASN A 85 -11.03 -0.64 -3.55
N ILE A 86 -9.95 -1.14 -2.93
CA ILE A 86 -10.04 -1.72 -1.58
C ILE A 86 -10.22 -0.68 -0.46
N THR A 87 -10.11 0.63 -0.75
CA THR A 87 -10.38 1.68 0.25
C THR A 87 -11.80 1.62 0.80
N SER A 88 -12.77 1.26 -0.04
CA SER A 88 -14.17 1.07 0.35
C SER A 88 -14.33 -0.16 1.27
N ILE A 89 -13.59 -1.23 1.00
CA ILE A 89 -13.55 -2.46 1.80
C ILE A 89 -12.93 -2.17 3.18
N ARG A 90 -11.82 -1.43 3.21
CA ARG A 90 -11.19 -0.97 4.45
C ARG A 90 -12.16 -0.17 5.33
N ASN A 91 -12.96 0.72 4.74
CA ASN A 91 -13.98 1.45 5.47
C ASN A 91 -15.07 0.52 6.03
N LYS A 92 -15.49 -0.51 5.28
CA LYS A 92 -16.42 -1.52 5.79
C LYS A 92 -15.82 -2.25 7.00
N ILE A 93 -14.59 -2.73 6.90
CA ILE A 93 -13.87 -3.43 7.97
C ILE A 93 -13.75 -2.53 9.22
N ALA A 94 -13.33 -1.27 9.06
CA ALA A 94 -13.19 -0.32 10.16
C ALA A 94 -14.52 -0.03 10.89
N HIS A 95 -15.64 -0.10 10.18
CA HIS A 95 -16.98 0.07 10.74
C HIS A 95 -17.68 -1.25 11.08
N SER A 96 -16.95 -2.37 11.11
CA SER A 96 -17.50 -3.72 11.36
C SER A 96 -18.69 -4.07 10.46
N LYS A 97 -18.71 -3.53 9.24
CA LYS A 97 -19.74 -3.85 8.25
C LYS A 97 -19.40 -5.17 7.55
N PRO A 98 -20.41 -5.98 7.19
CA PRO A 98 -20.18 -7.20 6.43
C PRO A 98 -19.49 -6.89 5.10
N ILE A 99 -18.47 -7.68 4.79
CA ILE A 99 -17.84 -7.72 3.46
C ILE A 99 -18.40 -8.89 2.67
N GLN A 100 -18.45 -8.75 1.35
CA GLN A 100 -18.88 -9.80 0.44
C GLN A 100 -17.70 -10.68 0.01
N GLN A 101 -17.99 -11.85 -0.55
CA GLN A 101 -16.95 -12.80 -0.97
C GLN A 101 -16.06 -12.20 -2.07
N GLU A 102 -16.64 -11.43 -2.98
CA GLU A 102 -15.94 -10.76 -4.07
C GLU A 102 -14.98 -9.68 -3.55
N GLU A 103 -15.37 -8.99 -2.47
CA GLU A 103 -14.52 -8.02 -1.79
C GLU A 103 -13.33 -8.71 -1.12
N PHE A 104 -13.55 -9.88 -0.51
CA PHE A 104 -12.49 -10.70 0.05
C PHE A 104 -11.52 -11.20 -1.03
N TYR A 105 -12.03 -11.67 -2.18
CA TYR A 105 -11.17 -12.08 -3.30
C TYR A 105 -10.32 -10.92 -3.84
N LEU A 106 -10.86 -9.69 -3.89
CA LEU A 106 -10.09 -8.53 -4.28
C LEU A 106 -8.94 -8.23 -3.30
N LEU A 107 -9.17 -8.41 -1.98
CA LEU A 107 -8.09 -8.30 -0.99
C LEU A 107 -7.00 -9.36 -1.25
N GLN A 108 -7.38 -10.61 -1.53
CA GLN A 108 -6.42 -11.69 -1.81
C GLN A 108 -5.61 -11.39 -3.07
N GLU A 109 -6.27 -10.94 -4.13
CA GLU A 109 -5.61 -10.57 -5.38
C GLU A 109 -4.55 -9.48 -5.16
N VAL A 110 -4.91 -8.40 -4.45
CA VAL A 110 -3.98 -7.30 -4.13
C VAL A 110 -2.82 -7.80 -3.27
N TYR A 111 -3.10 -8.63 -2.26
CA TYR A 111 -2.05 -9.21 -1.41
C TYR A 111 -1.05 -10.04 -2.21
N HIS A 112 -1.53 -10.88 -3.12
CA HIS A 112 -0.67 -11.72 -3.97
C HIS A 112 0.17 -10.89 -4.94
N GLU A 113 -0.38 -9.82 -5.52
CA GLU A 113 0.38 -8.91 -6.37
C GLU A 113 1.52 -8.24 -5.61
N LEU A 114 1.21 -7.65 -4.45
CA LEU A 114 2.24 -6.98 -3.62
C LEU A 114 3.31 -7.98 -3.19
N LYS A 115 2.92 -9.16 -2.68
CA LYS A 115 3.89 -10.19 -2.26
C LYS A 115 4.73 -10.73 -3.42
N GLY A 116 4.16 -10.80 -4.62
CA GLY A 116 4.87 -11.17 -5.84
C GLY A 116 5.96 -10.15 -6.19
N ILE A 117 5.69 -8.86 -6.01
CA ILE A 117 6.68 -7.79 -6.19
C ILE A 117 7.85 -7.96 -5.21
N PHE A 118 7.58 -8.19 -3.92
CA PHE A 118 8.62 -8.43 -2.91
C PHE A 118 9.50 -9.66 -3.19
N SER A 119 8.91 -10.72 -3.75
CA SER A 119 9.63 -11.98 -4.01
C SER A 119 10.64 -11.87 -5.17
N HIS A 120 10.42 -10.95 -6.12
CA HIS A 120 11.33 -10.75 -7.25
C HIS A 120 12.52 -9.84 -6.92
N GLU A 121 12.39 -8.94 -5.94
CA GLU A 121 13.47 -8.02 -5.57
C GLU A 121 14.55 -8.64 -4.68
N GLN A 122 14.29 -9.78 -4.03
CA GLN A 122 15.30 -10.50 -3.23
C GLN A 122 16.39 -11.20 -4.07
N ILE A 123 16.23 -11.28 -5.41
CA ILE A 123 17.16 -12.00 -6.30
C ILE A 123 18.23 -11.05 -6.91
N LEU A 124 18.13 -9.74 -6.72
CA LEU A 124 19.01 -8.75 -7.35
C LEU A 124 19.92 -7.98 -6.37
N VAL A 125 20.32 -8.62 -5.27
CA VAL A 125 21.37 -8.12 -4.35
C VAL A 125 22.63 -8.96 -4.47
#